data_AF-A0A919LB26-F1
#
_entry.id   AF-A0A919LB26-F1
#
_cell.length_a   1.000
_cell.length_b   1.000
_cell.length_c   1.000
_cell.angle_alpha   90.00
_cell.angle_beta   90.00
_cell.angle_gamma   90.00
#
_symmetry.space_group_name_H-M   'P 1'
#
loop_
_entity.id
_entity.type
_entity.pdbx_description
1 polymer ?
#
loop_
_entity_poly.entity_id
_entity_poly.type
_entity_poly.pdbx_seq_one_letter_code
_entity_poly.pdbx_strand_id
1 'polypeptide(L)'
;MAIGCNSCSTPMRLLLTAGSEEMDAGSHSWMPLEDRDPSLQGKASIQSGPSVAQPTRLRFGRDRDLHIFTCPTDPSRPPQWVLS
;
A
#
# COMPACT_ATOMS: atom_id res chain seq x y z
N MET A 1 13.70 0.20 -11.51
CA MET A 1 14.79 0.08 -10.50
C MET A 1 14.66 -1.30 -9.87
N ALA A 2 15.74 -2.08 -9.76
CA ALA A 2 15.68 -3.38 -9.09
C ALA A 2 15.96 -3.19 -7.60
N ILE A 3 15.02 -3.59 -6.75
CA ILE A 3 15.15 -3.55 -5.28
C ILE A 3 15.64 -4.93 -4.83
N GLY A 4 16.83 -5.01 -4.22
CA GLY A 4 17.42 -6.26 -3.76
C GLY A 4 17.20 -6.48 -2.26
N CYS A 5 16.84 -7.70 -1.86
CA CYS A 5 16.65 -8.00 -0.44
C CYS A 5 17.99 -7.92 0.34
N ASN A 6 18.03 -7.13 1.42
CA ASN A 6 19.24 -6.97 2.24
C ASN A 6 19.79 -8.28 2.83
N SER A 7 18.97 -9.33 2.95
CA SER A 7 19.37 -10.58 3.61
C SER A 7 19.81 -11.69 2.65
N CYS A 8 19.31 -11.75 1.41
CA CYS A 8 19.72 -12.78 0.44
C CYS A 8 20.07 -12.25 -0.95
N SER A 9 20.04 -10.93 -1.16
CA SER A 9 20.29 -10.26 -2.44
C SER A 9 19.34 -10.63 -3.58
N THR A 10 18.34 -11.50 -3.34
CA THR A 10 17.31 -11.82 -4.35
C THR A 10 16.55 -10.55 -4.72
N PRO A 11 16.28 -10.33 -6.03
CA PRO A 11 15.38 -9.26 -6.47
C PRO A 11 14.01 -9.38 -5.80
N MET A 12 13.58 -8.33 -5.12
CA MET A 12 12.29 -8.25 -4.47
C MET A 12 11.18 -8.02 -5.50
N ARG A 13 9.97 -8.48 -5.19
CA ARG A 13 8.79 -8.35 -6.04
C ARG A 13 7.91 -7.22 -5.54
N LEU A 14 7.33 -6.46 -6.47
CA LEU A 14 6.31 -5.46 -6.13
C LEU A 14 5.10 -6.16 -5.53
N LEU A 15 4.68 -5.72 -4.34
CA LEU A 15 3.49 -6.21 -3.64
C LEU A 15 2.32 -5.25 -3.80
N LEU A 16 2.56 -3.96 -3.59
CA LEU A 16 1.54 -2.92 -3.59
C LEU A 16 2.11 -1.63 -4.18
N THR A 17 1.32 -1.00 -5.03
CA THR A 17 1.48 0.42 -5.37
C THR A 17 0.33 1.16 -4.71
N ALA A 18 0.65 2.17 -3.91
CA ALA A 18 -0.29 3.15 -3.42
C ALA A 18 -0.11 4.41 -4.27
N GLY A 19 -1.02 4.57 -5.24
CA GLY A 19 -0.94 5.61 -6.26
C GLY A 19 -1.35 6.98 -5.70
N SER A 20 -0.71 8.03 -6.19
CA SER A 20 -1.09 9.40 -5.83
C SER A 20 -2.52 9.75 -6.27
N GLU A 21 -3.06 9.14 -7.33
CA GLU A 21 -4.47 9.29 -7.73
C GLU A 21 -5.48 8.73 -6.72
N GLU A 22 -5.03 7.81 -5.86
CA GLU A 22 -5.81 7.21 -4.79
C GLU A 22 -5.80 8.05 -3.51
N MET A 23 -5.15 9.22 -3.52
CA MET A 23 -5.30 10.23 -2.48
C MET A 23 -6.70 10.83 -2.50
N ASP A 24 -7.42 10.75 -1.37
CA ASP A 24 -8.71 11.42 -1.25
C ASP A 24 -8.50 12.94 -1.21
N ALA A 25 -9.21 13.66 -2.07
CA ALA A 25 -9.03 15.10 -2.23
C ALA A 25 -9.52 15.91 -1.02
N GLY A 26 -10.46 15.37 -0.23
CA GLY A 26 -11.02 16.04 0.95
C GLY A 26 -10.18 15.85 2.22
N SER A 27 -9.84 14.61 2.53
CA SER A 27 -9.11 14.23 3.75
C SER A 27 -7.59 14.26 3.59
N HIS A 28 -7.09 14.33 2.35
CA HIS A 28 -5.66 14.23 2.02
C HIS A 28 -5.00 12.97 2.61
N SER A 29 -5.77 11.89 2.77
CA SER A 29 -5.25 10.56 3.10
C SER A 29 -5.40 9.62 1.90
N TRP A 30 -4.43 8.72 1.75
CA TRP A 30 -4.54 7.63 0.79
C TRP A 30 -5.64 6.65 1.20
N MET A 31 -6.46 6.22 0.24
CA MET A 31 -7.47 5.19 0.40
C MET A 31 -7.61 4.43 -0.92
N PRO A 32 -7.56 3.08 -0.93
CA PRO A 32 -7.75 2.29 -2.15
C PRO A 32 -9.04 2.69 -2.88
N LEU A 33 -9.03 2.65 -4.21
CA LEU A 33 -10.22 3.00 -5.00
C LEU A 33 -11.41 2.09 -4.70
N GLU A 34 -11.17 0.82 -4.42
CA GLU A 34 -12.19 -0.17 -4.05
C GLU A 34 -12.89 0.20 -2.72
N ASP A 35 -12.17 0.87 -1.83
CA ASP A 35 -12.70 1.30 -0.53
C ASP A 35 -13.44 2.65 -0.60
N ARG A 36 -13.34 3.36 -1.74
CA ARG A 36 -14.06 4.64 -1.97
C ARG A 36 -15.53 4.46 -2.30
N ASP A 37 -15.93 3.30 -2.83
CA ASP A 37 -17.33 3.08 -3.22
C ASP A 37 -18.20 2.86 -1.96
N PRO A 38 -19.12 3.80 -1.65
CA PRO A 38 -19.97 3.68 -0.48
C PRO A 38 -20.87 2.44 -0.52
N SER A 39 -21.15 1.89 -1.70
CA SER A 39 -21.96 0.69 -1.90
C SER A 39 -21.20 -0.62 -1.62
N LEU A 40 -19.86 -0.55 -1.56
CA LEU A 40 -19.01 -1.68 -1.19
C LEU A 40 -18.71 -1.74 0.32
N GLN A 41 -19.06 -0.68 1.06
CA GLN A 41 -18.95 -0.63 2.52
C GLN A 41 -19.69 -1.81 3.16
N GLY A 42 -18.98 -2.57 3.99
CA GLY A 42 -19.56 -3.74 4.66
C GLY A 42 -19.70 -4.96 3.76
N LYS A 43 -18.85 -5.16 2.73
CA LYS A 43 -18.64 -6.50 2.11
C LYS A 43 -17.61 -7.32 2.90
N ALA A 44 -17.67 -8.65 2.83
CA ALA A 44 -16.86 -9.56 3.64
C ALA A 44 -15.33 -9.31 3.54
N SER A 45 -14.83 -8.85 2.40
CA SER A 45 -13.43 -8.41 2.21
C SER A 45 -13.03 -7.21 3.09
N ILE A 46 -14.00 -6.45 3.59
CA ILE A 46 -13.88 -5.28 4.47
C ILE A 46 -14.32 -5.62 5.91
N GLN A 47 -15.05 -6.73 6.14
CA GLN A 47 -15.69 -7.05 7.43
C GLN A 47 -14.81 -7.80 8.45
N SER A 48 -13.71 -8.45 8.05
CA SER A 48 -12.99 -9.39 8.94
C SER A 48 -11.76 -8.83 9.68
N GLY A 49 -11.61 -7.51 9.79
CA GLY A 49 -10.56 -6.87 10.58
C GLY A 49 -11.11 -5.80 11.53
N PRO A 50 -10.38 -5.41 12.59
CA PRO A 50 -10.69 -4.17 13.31
C PRO A 50 -10.83 -3.04 12.29
N SER A 51 -11.85 -2.20 12.46
CA SER A 51 -12.18 -1.11 11.54
C SER A 51 -10.92 -0.48 10.97
N VAL A 52 -10.66 -0.74 9.68
CA VAL A 52 -9.60 -0.07 8.90
C VAL A 52 -9.92 1.43 8.77
N ALA A 53 -11.06 1.91 9.29
CA ALA A 53 -11.56 3.28 9.19
C ALA A 53 -10.82 4.33 10.03
N GLN A 54 -9.72 3.96 10.70
CA GLN A 54 -8.62 4.91 10.83
C GLN A 54 -7.53 4.46 9.87
N PRO A 55 -7.67 4.73 8.55
CA PRO A 55 -6.58 4.50 7.63
C PRO A 55 -5.39 5.23 8.22
N THR A 56 -4.27 4.52 8.38
CA THR A 56 -2.98 5.16 8.66
C THR A 56 -2.93 6.32 7.68
N ARG A 57 -2.97 7.57 8.18
CA ARG A 57 -3.12 8.78 7.36
C ARG A 57 -1.84 8.99 6.57
N LEU A 58 -1.65 8.12 5.59
CA LEU A 58 -0.46 8.03 4.77
C LEU A 58 -0.56 9.16 3.75
N ARG A 59 0.48 10.00 3.76
CA ARG A 59 0.62 11.13 2.85
C ARG A 59 2.00 11.04 2.22
N PHE A 60 2.04 10.64 0.96
CA PHE A 60 3.29 10.35 0.24
C PHE A 60 3.98 11.59 -0.37
N GLY A 61 3.33 12.76 -0.27
CA GLY A 61 3.72 13.98 -0.96
C GLY A 61 2.77 14.28 -2.13
N ARG A 62 2.95 15.40 -2.83
CA ARG A 62 2.23 15.65 -4.10
C ARG A 62 2.90 14.84 -5.19
N ASP A 63 2.09 14.19 -6.03
CA ASP A 63 2.52 13.52 -7.26
C ASP A 63 3.61 12.46 -7.02
N ARG A 64 3.52 11.73 -5.90
CA ARG A 64 4.41 10.60 -5.57
C ARG A 64 3.63 9.34 -5.31
N ASP A 65 4.13 8.25 -5.86
CA ASP A 65 3.58 6.92 -5.62
C ASP A 65 4.45 6.16 -4.61
N LEU A 66 3.80 5.46 -3.69
CA LEU A 66 4.48 4.55 -2.78
C LEU A 66 4.48 3.14 -3.38
N HIS A 67 5.68 2.60 -3.57
CA HIS A 67 5.87 1.22 -4.03
C HIS A 67 6.41 0.36 -2.89
N ILE A 68 5.74 -0.74 -2.56
CA ILE A 68 6.14 -1.69 -1.51
C ILE A 68 6.60 -2.99 -2.17
N PHE A 69 7.77 -3.47 -1.78
CA PHE A 69 8.41 -4.68 -2.30
C PHE A 69 8.61 -5.73 -1.20
N THR A 70 8.45 -7.00 -1.55
CA THR A 70 8.68 -8.14 -0.64
C THR A 70 9.68 -9.15 -1.21
N CYS A 71 10.36 -9.86 -0.30
CA CYS A 71 11.31 -10.91 -0.69
C CYS A 71 10.53 -12.16 -1.13
N PRO A 72 10.72 -12.67 -2.36
CA PRO A 72 10.00 -13.85 -2.82
C PRO A 72 10.50 -15.15 -2.15
N THR A 73 11.72 -15.18 -1.63
CA THR A 73 12.31 -16.35 -0.99
C THR A 73 11.81 -16.51 0.46
N ASP A 74 11.42 -15.41 1.10
CA ASP A 74 11.01 -15.39 2.51
C ASP A 74 10.13 -14.16 2.78
N PRO A 75 8.80 -14.34 2.76
CA PRO A 75 7.84 -13.26 2.97
C PRO A 75 7.86 -12.66 4.38
N SER A 76 8.51 -13.31 5.35
CA SER A 76 8.61 -12.79 6.73
C SER A 76 9.62 -11.66 6.87
N ARG A 77 10.46 -11.44 5.84
CA ARG A 77 11.46 -10.39 5.84
C ARG A 77 10.83 -9.01 5.76
N PRO A 78 11.45 -7.99 6.39
CA PRO A 78 10.96 -6.63 6.30
C PRO A 78 10.78 -6.21 4.83
N PRO A 79 9.61 -5.66 4.47
CA PRO A 79 9.40 -5.11 3.15
C PRO A 79 10.29 -3.89 2.95
N GLN A 80 10.60 -3.59 1.68
CA GLN A 80 11.24 -2.35 1.29
C GLN A 80 10.25 -1.45 0.59
N TRP A 81 10.46 -0.15 0.66
CA TRP A 81 9.57 0.82 0.03
C TRP A 81 10.34 1.94 -0.66
N VAL A 82 9.73 2.49 -1.71
CA VAL A 82 10.27 3.60 -2.49
C VAL A 82 9.16 4.61 -2.76
N LEU A 83 9.51 5.90 -2.71
CA LEU A 83 8.68 6.99 -3.22
C LEU A 83 9.23 7.41 -4.58
N SER A 84 8.38 7.41 -5.61
CA SER A 84 8.71 7.78 -6.99
C SER A 84 7.84 8.91 -7.47
#